data_AF-A0A7W4F0L1-F1
#
_entry.id   AF-A0A7W4F0L1-F1
#
_cell.length_a   1.000
_cell.length_b   1.000
_cell.length_c   1.000
_cell.angle_alpha   90.00
_cell.angle_beta   90.00
_cell.angle_gamma   90.00
#
_symmetry.space_group_name_H-M   'P 1'
#
loop_
_entity.id
_entity.type
_entity.pdbx_description
1 polymer ?
#
loop_
_entity_poly.entity_id
_entity_poly.type
_entity_poly.pdbx_seq_one_letter_code
_entity_poly.pdbx_strand_id
1 'polypeptide(L)'
;MVKGPDLLNKKVSRGELLKFAGIGLGILAAGACAEETGSAGPANPSTADIPMRTADARPTPPQTQEATPTPEAVEQKPLPNPEQIVSREKMDDLFTLPDWEATKASAGGEKAAADAIATYMTDVVNGILNPLNFVDEENIEELGLGQRIQDKKLDQFREDLQRYVMRQFSELAVVDDTQGSIPESLKQLETKGENNTLVALTQCSQPESLTDGGKLFSRTVTRHVNPNKQKVLYYTNFPTTPHIIRIETVLDMQDNLEPAPGSACQKLDEQLEKGSESRHFVFDFEPPAEEGPMKLVDIVTKNLY
;
A
#
# COMPACT_ATOMS: atom_id res chain seq x y z
N MET A 1 67.56 -7.54 5.27
CA MET A 1 67.31 -6.14 5.66
C MET A 1 66.11 -5.64 4.90
N VAL A 2 64.99 -5.51 5.61
CA VAL A 2 63.70 -5.01 5.12
C VAL A 2 63.73 -3.48 5.20
N LYS A 3 63.23 -2.81 4.16
CA LYS A 3 62.81 -1.40 4.20
C LYS A 3 61.59 -1.25 3.31
N GLY A 4 60.41 -1.21 3.93
CA GLY A 4 59.23 -0.59 3.35
C GLY A 4 59.16 0.88 3.77
N PRO A 5 58.35 1.68 3.06
CA PRO A 5 57.68 2.79 3.72
C PRO A 5 56.16 2.80 3.47
N ASP A 6 55.48 3.14 4.56
CA ASP A 6 54.40 4.10 4.68
C ASP A 6 53.01 3.79 4.09
N LEU A 7 52.24 3.20 5.00
CA LEU A 7 50.87 3.55 5.35
C LEU A 7 50.56 5.04 5.13
N LEU A 8 49.40 5.30 4.50
CA LEU A 8 48.39 6.33 4.80
C LEU A 8 47.74 6.85 3.51
N ASN A 9 46.62 6.24 3.10
CA ASN A 9 45.40 6.97 2.73
C ASN A 9 44.34 5.99 2.20
N LYS A 10 43.40 5.61 3.07
CA LYS A 10 42.02 5.43 2.61
C LYS A 10 41.12 6.01 3.69
N LYS A 11 40.80 7.28 3.49
CA LYS A 11 39.69 7.97 4.15
C LYS A 11 38.43 7.20 3.76
N VAL A 12 37.98 6.29 4.62
CA VAL A 12 36.63 5.76 4.53
C VAL A 12 35.70 6.91 4.88
N SER A 13 34.96 7.37 3.89
CA SER A 13 33.96 8.42 4.03
C SER A 13 32.91 7.96 5.05
N ARG A 14 32.87 8.60 6.21
CA ARG A 14 31.81 8.44 7.23
C ARG A 14 30.52 9.16 6.76
N GLY A 15 30.04 8.82 5.57
CA GLY A 15 28.90 9.47 4.92
C GLY A 15 27.83 8.52 4.36
N GLU A 16 28.06 7.20 4.31
CA GLU A 16 27.13 6.25 3.66
C GLU A 16 26.53 5.19 4.60
N LEU A 17 26.59 5.40 5.92
CA LEU A 17 26.03 4.48 6.92
C LEU A 17 24.85 5.07 7.72
N LEU A 18 24.17 6.08 7.16
CA LEU A 18 23.01 6.76 7.76
C LEU A 18 21.80 6.89 6.81
N LYS A 19 21.66 5.98 5.83
CA LYS A 19 20.46 5.92 4.97
C LYS A 19 19.36 4.96 5.42
N PHE A 20 19.56 4.20 6.51
CA PHE A 20 18.56 3.25 7.02
C PHE A 20 17.72 3.76 8.21
N ALA A 21 17.78 5.05 8.51
CA ALA A 21 16.92 5.69 9.51
C ALA A 21 16.20 6.89 8.88
N GLY A 22 15.14 6.62 8.11
CA GLY A 22 14.24 7.66 7.62
C GLY A 22 13.92 7.56 6.13
N ILE A 23 13.05 6.63 5.77
CA ILE A 23 12.09 6.89 4.68
C ILE A 23 10.78 7.19 5.40
N GLY A 24 10.44 8.47 5.45
CA GLY A 24 9.15 8.97 5.90
C GLY A 24 8.66 10.00 4.90
N LEU A 25 7.39 9.92 4.53
CA LEU A 25 6.65 11.00 3.89
C LEU A 25 5.23 11.01 4.47
N GLY A 26 4.85 12.10 5.15
CA GLY A 26 3.54 12.26 5.79
C GLY A 26 3.47 13.49 6.71
N ILE A 27 3.54 14.66 6.11
CA ILE A 27 3.59 16.02 6.67
C ILE A 27 2.45 16.32 7.68
N LEU A 28 2.79 16.76 8.90
CA LEU A 28 1.87 17.51 9.79
C LEU A 28 2.16 19.01 9.65
N ALA A 29 1.32 19.70 8.88
CA ALA A 29 1.29 21.16 8.83
C ALA A 29 0.06 21.65 9.63
N ALA A 30 0.26 22.00 10.90
CA ALA A 30 -0.69 22.80 11.66
C ALA A 30 -0.39 24.28 11.42
N GLY A 31 -1.08 24.87 10.44
CA GLY A 31 -1.14 26.31 10.24
C GLY A 31 -2.39 26.88 10.92
N ALA A 32 -2.19 27.82 11.85
CA ALA A 32 -3.23 28.61 12.47
C ALA A 32 -3.77 29.68 11.50
N CYS A 33 -5.07 29.97 11.55
CA CYS A 33 -5.63 31.30 11.34
C CYS A 33 -7.05 31.38 11.94
N ALA A 34 -7.27 32.46 12.68
CA ALA A 34 -8.51 32.84 13.34
C ALA A 34 -9.41 33.65 12.40
N GLU A 35 -10.73 33.62 12.61
CA GLU A 35 -11.56 34.83 12.68
C GLU A 35 -12.94 34.54 13.33
N GLU A 36 -13.24 35.35 14.33
CA GLU A 36 -14.54 35.57 14.97
C GLU A 36 -15.42 36.43 14.06
N THR A 37 -16.72 36.11 13.91
CA THR A 37 -17.80 37.12 13.99
C THR A 37 -19.16 36.45 14.23
N GLY A 38 -19.69 36.61 15.44
CA GLY A 38 -20.92 37.38 15.68
C GLY A 38 -22.27 36.90 15.15
N SER A 39 -23.11 36.49 16.11
CA SER A 39 -24.48 37.03 16.36
C SER A 39 -25.65 36.59 15.47
N ALA A 40 -26.53 35.77 16.06
CA ALA A 40 -27.91 36.13 16.46
C ALA A 40 -28.88 34.93 16.31
N GLY A 41 -29.39 34.42 17.44
CA GLY A 41 -30.73 33.80 17.44
C GLY A 41 -31.82 34.90 17.54
N PRO A 42 -33.12 34.56 17.71
CA PRO A 42 -33.73 33.23 17.89
C PRO A 42 -35.08 33.03 17.14
N ALA A 43 -35.78 31.94 17.49
CA ALA A 43 -37.24 31.76 17.54
C ALA A 43 -37.95 30.90 16.46
N ASN A 44 -38.41 29.73 16.91
CA ASN A 44 -39.62 29.02 16.46
C ASN A 44 -40.86 29.72 17.08
N PRO A 45 -42.09 29.64 16.51
CA PRO A 45 -42.88 28.40 16.55
C PRO A 45 -43.87 28.11 15.39
N SER A 46 -44.23 26.83 15.33
CA SER A 46 -45.50 26.21 14.90
C SER A 46 -46.70 27.13 14.61
N THR A 47 -47.39 26.90 13.48
CA THR A 47 -48.84 26.56 13.47
C THR A 47 -49.28 26.02 12.11
N ALA A 48 -50.15 25.02 12.18
CA ALA A 48 -50.87 24.42 11.06
C ALA A 48 -51.90 25.38 10.48
N ASP A 49 -52.12 25.30 9.16
CA ASP A 49 -53.40 25.63 8.54
C ASP A 49 -53.58 24.79 7.26
N ILE A 50 -54.53 23.87 7.31
CA ILE A 50 -55.16 23.26 6.14
C ILE A 50 -56.46 24.03 5.91
N PRO A 51 -56.73 24.48 4.67
CA PRO A 51 -58.09 24.60 4.20
C PRO A 51 -58.39 23.61 3.07
N MET A 52 -59.65 23.19 3.10
CA MET A 52 -60.30 22.16 2.32
C MET A 52 -60.70 22.66 0.91
N ARG A 53 -60.63 21.74 -0.07
CA ARG A 53 -61.18 21.73 -1.45
C ARG A 53 -62.22 22.80 -1.84
N THR A 54 -62.14 23.35 -3.06
CA THR A 54 -63.13 23.10 -4.15
C THR A 54 -62.70 23.64 -5.54
N ALA A 55 -63.07 22.84 -6.57
CA ALA A 55 -63.54 23.19 -7.93
C ALA A 55 -62.62 23.80 -9.01
N ASP A 56 -62.63 23.09 -10.15
CA ASP A 56 -62.39 23.49 -11.54
C ASP A 56 -61.04 24.04 -11.99
N ALA A 57 -60.24 23.15 -12.60
CA ALA A 57 -59.29 23.51 -13.64
C ALA A 57 -59.18 22.40 -14.70
N ARG A 58 -59.70 22.73 -15.89
CA ARG A 58 -59.40 22.25 -17.25
C ARG A 58 -58.16 21.33 -17.39
N PRO A 59 -58.21 20.24 -18.19
CA PRO A 59 -57.02 19.45 -18.48
C PRO A 59 -55.99 20.30 -19.23
N THR A 60 -54.85 20.56 -18.60
CA THR A 60 -53.66 21.09 -19.25
C THR A 60 -53.04 19.97 -20.11
N PRO A 61 -52.59 20.23 -21.35
CA PRO A 61 -51.88 19.23 -22.15
C PRO A 61 -50.60 18.76 -21.44
N PRO A 62 -50.09 17.54 -21.73
CA PRO A 62 -48.91 17.02 -21.06
C PRO A 62 -47.74 17.97 -21.30
N GLN A 63 -47.10 18.43 -20.22
CA GLN A 63 -45.81 19.08 -20.35
C GLN A 63 -44.84 18.03 -20.89
N THR A 64 -44.26 18.32 -22.06
CA THR A 64 -43.12 17.57 -22.58
C THR A 64 -42.06 17.58 -21.49
N GLN A 65 -41.72 16.41 -20.97
CA GLN A 65 -40.58 16.26 -20.08
C GLN A 65 -39.37 16.84 -20.81
N GLU A 66 -38.82 17.95 -20.31
CA GLU A 66 -37.47 18.35 -20.70
C GLU A 66 -36.59 17.13 -20.43
N ALA A 67 -35.92 16.66 -21.49
CA ALA A 67 -34.95 15.59 -21.34
C ALA A 67 -33.93 16.06 -20.32
N THR A 68 -33.87 15.37 -19.18
CA THR A 68 -32.77 15.53 -18.22
C THR A 68 -31.48 15.45 -19.03
N PRO A 69 -30.58 16.46 -18.97
CA PRO A 69 -29.33 16.39 -19.72
C PRO A 69 -28.65 15.08 -19.35
N THR A 70 -28.39 14.25 -20.37
CA THR A 70 -27.57 13.06 -20.18
C THR A 70 -26.24 13.55 -19.61
N PRO A 71 -25.79 13.06 -18.44
CA PRO A 71 -24.51 13.46 -17.90
C PRO A 71 -23.46 13.31 -18.99
N GLU A 72 -22.73 14.38 -19.31
CA GLU A 72 -21.61 14.28 -20.23
C GLU A 72 -20.72 13.14 -19.72
N ALA A 73 -20.46 12.15 -20.57
CA ALA A 73 -19.53 11.10 -20.23
C ALA A 73 -18.20 11.78 -19.95
N VAL A 74 -17.76 11.75 -18.69
CA VAL A 74 -16.44 12.25 -18.32
C VAL A 74 -15.43 11.49 -19.18
N GLU A 75 -14.77 12.19 -20.10
CA GLU A 75 -13.83 11.60 -21.03
C GLU A 75 -12.65 11.05 -20.23
N GLN A 76 -12.62 9.72 -20.02
CA GLN A 76 -11.55 9.09 -19.26
C GLN A 76 -10.27 9.12 -20.09
N LYS A 77 -9.20 9.71 -19.53
CA LYS A 77 -7.86 9.62 -20.10
C LYS A 77 -7.50 8.14 -20.32
N PRO A 78 -6.85 7.79 -21.44
CA PRO A 78 -6.34 6.43 -21.68
C PRO A 78 -5.45 5.95 -20.52
N LEU A 79 -5.54 4.67 -20.19
CA LEU A 79 -4.63 4.04 -19.23
C LEU A 79 -3.29 3.74 -19.95
N PRO A 80 -2.14 4.19 -19.39
CA PRO A 80 -0.83 3.94 -19.98
C PRO A 80 -0.37 2.50 -19.76
N ASN A 81 0.72 2.11 -20.42
CA ASN A 81 1.41 0.85 -20.07
C ASN A 81 2.09 1.02 -18.69
N PRO A 82 1.87 0.11 -17.72
CA PRO A 82 2.49 0.18 -16.40
C PRO A 82 3.99 0.47 -16.40
N GLU A 83 4.77 -0.13 -17.30
CA GLU A 83 6.23 0.05 -17.37
C GLU A 83 6.65 1.50 -17.64
N GLN A 84 5.75 2.34 -18.16
CA GLN A 84 6.02 3.75 -18.49
C GLN A 84 5.81 4.70 -17.31
N ILE A 85 5.08 4.27 -16.29
CA ILE A 85 4.65 5.15 -15.18
C ILE A 85 5.24 4.80 -13.83
N VAL A 86 5.69 3.55 -13.66
CA VAL A 86 6.34 3.07 -12.45
C VAL A 86 7.82 3.44 -12.43
N SER A 87 8.31 3.89 -11.28
CA SER A 87 9.71 4.20 -11.05
C SER A 87 10.50 2.93 -10.85
N ARG A 88 11.40 2.65 -11.80
CA ARG A 88 12.35 1.54 -11.70
C ARG A 88 13.25 1.66 -10.48
N GLU A 89 13.75 2.86 -10.22
CA GLU A 89 14.60 3.18 -9.07
C GLU A 89 13.92 2.84 -7.74
N LYS A 90 12.65 3.24 -7.55
CA LYS A 90 11.90 2.91 -6.32
C LYS A 90 11.77 1.39 -6.11
N MET A 91 11.57 0.61 -7.17
CA MET A 91 11.50 -0.85 -7.05
C MET A 91 12.86 -1.47 -6.81
N ASP A 92 13.90 -1.01 -7.50
CA ASP A 92 15.27 -1.51 -7.29
C ASP A 92 15.71 -1.26 -5.83
N ASP A 93 15.41 -0.09 -5.27
CA ASP A 93 15.71 0.26 -3.88
C ASP A 93 14.91 -0.58 -2.86
N LEU A 94 13.61 -0.83 -3.12
CA LEU A 94 12.75 -1.56 -2.19
C LEU A 94 12.88 -3.09 -2.30
N PHE A 95 13.22 -3.63 -3.47
CA PHE A 95 13.30 -5.09 -3.67
C PHE A 95 14.72 -5.63 -3.61
N THR A 96 15.75 -4.77 -3.55
CA THR A 96 17.11 -5.20 -3.20
C THR A 96 17.22 -5.45 -1.70
N LEU A 97 17.11 -6.72 -1.30
CA LEU A 97 17.09 -7.10 0.12
C LEU A 97 18.38 -6.70 0.85
N PRO A 98 18.33 -6.45 2.17
CA PRO A 98 19.51 -6.09 2.96
C PRO A 98 20.58 -7.20 2.98
N ASP A 99 21.85 -6.79 3.08
CA ASP A 99 22.97 -7.70 3.39
C ASP A 99 22.89 -8.16 4.85
N TRP A 100 22.96 -9.48 5.08
CA TRP A 100 22.83 -10.05 6.42
C TRP A 100 23.96 -9.64 7.36
N GLU A 101 25.21 -9.73 6.92
CA GLU A 101 26.38 -9.50 7.76
C GLU A 101 26.52 -8.02 8.12
N ALA A 102 26.26 -7.12 7.17
CA ALA A 102 26.22 -5.68 7.39
C ALA A 102 25.06 -5.28 8.33
N THR A 103 23.89 -5.88 8.13
CA THR A 103 22.73 -5.64 9.02
C THR A 103 23.01 -6.15 10.43
N LYS A 104 23.63 -7.33 10.57
CA LYS A 104 24.05 -7.89 11.86
C LYS A 104 25.09 -7.01 12.57
N ALA A 105 26.10 -6.53 11.84
CA ALA A 105 27.13 -5.66 12.38
C ALA A 105 26.56 -4.32 12.88
N SER A 106 25.66 -3.70 12.10
CA SER A 106 25.03 -2.42 12.43
C SER A 106 24.00 -2.53 13.56
N ALA A 107 23.20 -3.59 13.59
CA ALA A 107 22.16 -3.81 14.59
C ALA A 107 22.71 -4.33 15.94
N GLY A 108 23.97 -4.77 15.99
CA GLY A 108 24.62 -5.24 17.22
C GLY A 108 24.31 -6.69 17.59
N GLY A 109 23.87 -7.51 16.63
CA GLY A 109 23.65 -8.94 16.82
C GLY A 109 22.52 -9.51 15.96
N GLU A 110 22.46 -10.84 15.88
CA GLU A 110 21.56 -11.57 14.98
C GLU A 110 20.07 -11.27 15.22
N LYS A 111 19.63 -11.28 16.48
CA LYS A 111 18.22 -11.03 16.81
C LYS A 111 17.78 -9.61 16.43
N ALA A 112 18.66 -8.62 16.61
CA ALA A 112 18.38 -7.24 16.24
C ALA A 112 18.37 -7.07 14.72
N ALA A 113 19.26 -7.78 14.01
CA ALA A 113 19.26 -7.82 12.55
C ALA A 113 17.98 -8.43 11.99
N ALA A 114 17.54 -9.56 12.55
CA ALA A 114 16.30 -10.22 12.17
C ALA A 114 15.07 -9.30 12.39
N ASP A 115 15.06 -8.52 13.47
CA ASP A 115 13.99 -7.54 13.73
C ASP A 115 14.00 -6.39 12.70
N ALA A 116 15.18 -5.91 12.31
CA ALA A 116 15.34 -4.91 11.27
C ALA A 116 14.88 -5.43 9.90
N ILE A 117 15.26 -6.66 9.54
CA ILE A 117 14.82 -7.31 8.29
C ILE A 117 13.33 -7.59 8.31
N ALA A 118 12.75 -8.05 9.42
CA ALA A 118 11.29 -8.21 9.52
C ALA A 118 10.54 -6.88 9.31
N THR A 119 11.13 -5.78 9.78
CA THR A 119 10.59 -4.44 9.54
C THR A 119 10.72 -4.05 8.07
N TYR A 120 11.87 -4.25 7.45
CA TYR A 120 12.07 -4.02 6.02
C TYR A 120 11.10 -4.84 5.15
N MET A 121 10.88 -6.12 5.48
CA MET A 121 9.93 -6.96 4.76
C MET A 121 8.48 -6.47 4.89
N THR A 122 8.15 -5.71 5.94
CA THR A 122 6.84 -5.05 6.05
C THR A 122 6.68 -4.02 4.92
N ASP A 123 7.74 -3.26 4.62
CA ASP A 123 7.74 -2.26 3.54
C ASP A 123 7.67 -2.94 2.15
N VAL A 124 8.39 -4.06 1.98
CA VAL A 124 8.31 -4.88 0.75
C VAL A 124 6.87 -5.37 0.50
N VAL A 125 6.22 -5.94 1.52
CA VAL A 125 4.83 -6.40 1.42
C VAL A 125 3.90 -5.22 1.13
N ASN A 126 4.10 -4.06 1.76
CA ASN A 126 3.34 -2.84 1.46
C ASN A 126 3.51 -2.38 0.00
N GLY A 127 4.72 -2.45 -0.56
CA GLY A 127 4.98 -2.14 -1.96
C GLY A 127 4.24 -3.09 -2.91
N ILE A 128 4.25 -4.40 -2.61
CA ILE A 128 3.51 -5.40 -3.40
C ILE A 128 2.00 -5.17 -3.32
N LEU A 129 1.47 -4.87 -2.13
CA LEU A 129 0.03 -4.64 -1.95
C LEU A 129 -0.45 -3.34 -2.59
N ASN A 130 0.43 -2.35 -2.79
CA ASN A 130 0.05 -1.03 -3.29
C ASN A 130 0.99 -0.63 -4.44
N PRO A 131 0.82 -1.20 -5.65
CA PRO A 131 1.73 -0.97 -6.76
C PRO A 131 1.74 0.50 -7.23
N LEU A 132 0.69 1.26 -6.94
CA LEU A 132 0.64 2.70 -7.18
C LEU A 132 1.68 3.50 -6.36
N ASN A 133 2.25 2.93 -5.29
CA ASN A 133 3.35 3.55 -4.56
C ASN A 133 4.62 3.71 -5.41
N PHE A 134 4.76 2.91 -6.48
CA PHE A 134 5.86 3.04 -7.42
C PHE A 134 5.59 4.05 -8.52
N VAL A 135 4.36 4.54 -8.66
CA VAL A 135 4.01 5.54 -9.67
C VAL A 135 4.37 6.93 -9.16
N ASP A 136 4.94 7.76 -10.01
CA ASP A 136 5.29 9.14 -9.65
C ASP A 136 4.05 10.03 -9.53
N GLU A 137 4.11 11.07 -8.68
CA GLU A 137 2.93 11.89 -8.32
C GLU A 137 2.28 12.55 -9.55
N GLU A 138 3.08 12.99 -10.53
CA GLU A 138 2.58 13.53 -11.80
C GLU A 138 1.74 12.51 -12.57
N ASN A 139 2.21 11.27 -12.68
CA ASN A 139 1.49 10.18 -13.35
C ASN A 139 0.25 9.73 -12.55
N ILE A 140 0.30 9.78 -11.22
CA ILE A 140 -0.83 9.45 -10.36
C ILE A 140 -2.05 10.34 -10.65
N GLU A 141 -1.84 11.65 -10.81
CA GLU A 141 -2.93 12.58 -11.16
C GLU A 141 -3.54 12.24 -12.52
N GLU A 142 -2.70 11.87 -13.50
CA GLU A 142 -3.17 11.48 -14.84
C GLU A 142 -3.97 10.19 -14.87
N LEU A 143 -3.75 9.30 -13.89
CA LEU A 143 -4.53 8.08 -13.74
C LEU A 143 -5.98 8.36 -13.33
N GLY A 144 -6.33 9.57 -12.86
CA GLY A 144 -7.70 9.91 -12.50
C GLY A 144 -8.21 9.06 -11.34
N LEU A 145 -7.47 9.08 -10.22
CA LEU A 145 -7.83 8.38 -8.99
C LEU A 145 -9.27 8.70 -8.58
N GLY A 146 -10.00 7.68 -8.14
CA GLY A 146 -11.39 7.88 -7.73
C GLY A 146 -12.38 8.10 -8.88
N GLN A 147 -11.95 8.26 -10.14
CA GLN A 147 -12.81 8.79 -11.21
C GLN A 147 -13.14 7.75 -12.29
N ARG A 148 -12.54 6.56 -12.25
CA ARG A 148 -12.74 5.56 -13.29
C ARG A 148 -13.97 4.70 -13.05
N ILE A 149 -14.64 4.38 -14.15
CA ILE A 149 -15.66 3.34 -14.22
C ILE A 149 -14.94 2.01 -14.50
N GLN A 150 -15.30 0.96 -13.77
CA GLN A 150 -14.75 -0.36 -14.03
C GLN A 150 -15.17 -0.87 -15.41
N ASP A 151 -14.18 -1.13 -16.25
CA ASP A 151 -14.31 -1.74 -17.56
C ASP A 151 -13.15 -2.72 -17.82
N LYS A 152 -13.20 -3.40 -18.96
CA LYS A 152 -12.16 -4.37 -19.34
C LYS A 152 -10.76 -3.74 -19.44
N LYS A 153 -10.66 -2.44 -19.74
CA LYS A 153 -9.35 -1.77 -19.86
C LYS A 153 -8.76 -1.50 -18.48
N LEU A 154 -9.58 -1.09 -17.52
CA LEU A 154 -9.17 -0.94 -16.13
C LEU A 154 -8.77 -2.29 -15.53
N ASP A 155 -9.55 -3.35 -15.81
CA ASP A 155 -9.22 -4.71 -15.35
C ASP A 155 -7.88 -5.18 -15.93
N GLN A 156 -7.62 -4.95 -17.22
CA GLN A 156 -6.33 -5.31 -17.82
C GLN A 156 -5.18 -4.47 -17.24
N PHE A 157 -5.38 -3.17 -17.06
CA PHE A 157 -4.35 -2.28 -16.52
C PHE A 157 -3.91 -2.69 -15.10
N ARG A 158 -4.86 -2.98 -14.21
CA ARG A 158 -4.51 -3.39 -12.83
C ARG A 158 -3.76 -4.72 -12.81
N GLU A 159 -4.14 -5.67 -13.66
CA GLU A 159 -3.45 -6.97 -13.80
C GLU A 159 -2.03 -6.77 -14.34
N ASP A 160 -1.87 -5.97 -15.39
CA ASP A 160 -0.55 -5.71 -15.99
C ASP A 160 0.36 -4.93 -15.03
N LEU A 161 -0.18 -3.98 -14.28
CA LEU A 161 0.56 -3.20 -13.28
C LEU A 161 1.06 -4.11 -12.16
N GLN A 162 0.17 -4.91 -11.58
CA GLN A 162 0.55 -5.82 -10.52
C GLN A 162 1.56 -6.86 -11.03
N ARG A 163 1.32 -7.46 -12.20
CA ARG A 163 2.24 -8.43 -12.79
C ARG A 163 3.63 -7.85 -13.01
N TYR A 164 3.73 -6.59 -13.44
CA TYR A 164 5.01 -5.92 -13.61
C TYR A 164 5.75 -5.79 -12.27
N VAL A 165 5.08 -5.31 -11.22
CA VAL A 165 5.65 -5.19 -9.87
C VAL A 165 6.08 -6.55 -9.32
N MET A 166 5.25 -7.58 -9.49
CA MET A 166 5.58 -8.95 -9.04
C MET A 166 6.79 -9.51 -9.78
N ARG A 167 6.88 -9.31 -11.10
CA ARG A 167 8.06 -9.70 -11.89
C ARG A 167 9.32 -9.03 -11.36
N GLN A 168 9.24 -7.74 -11.01
CA GLN A 168 10.38 -7.01 -10.45
C GLN A 168 10.80 -7.53 -9.09
N PHE A 169 9.84 -7.79 -8.21
CA PHE A 169 10.12 -8.43 -6.94
C PHE A 169 10.78 -9.81 -7.12
N SER A 170 10.25 -10.68 -7.99
CA SER A 170 10.85 -11.98 -8.30
C SER A 170 12.29 -11.85 -8.79
N GLU A 171 12.53 -11.00 -9.79
CA GLU A 171 13.86 -10.80 -10.40
C GLU A 171 14.91 -10.30 -9.38
N LEU A 172 14.51 -9.40 -8.48
CA LEU A 172 15.44 -8.72 -7.57
C LEU A 172 15.60 -9.41 -6.22
N ALA A 173 14.55 -10.05 -5.71
CA ALA A 173 14.53 -10.55 -4.34
C ALA A 173 14.52 -12.08 -4.25
N VAL A 174 14.07 -12.81 -5.26
CA VAL A 174 13.76 -14.25 -5.16
C VAL A 174 14.80 -15.11 -5.87
N VAL A 175 15.18 -16.25 -5.30
CA VAL A 175 16.12 -17.21 -5.93
C VAL A 175 15.45 -17.95 -7.09
N ASP A 176 14.29 -18.55 -6.84
CA ASP A 176 13.47 -19.25 -7.84
C ASP A 176 11.99 -19.09 -7.44
N ASP A 177 11.24 -18.31 -8.21
CA ASP A 177 9.85 -17.98 -7.90
C ASP A 177 8.85 -19.11 -8.22
N THR A 178 9.33 -20.24 -8.73
CA THR A 178 8.53 -21.43 -9.03
C THR A 178 8.58 -22.49 -7.94
N GLN A 179 9.42 -22.31 -6.91
CA GLN A 179 9.71 -23.32 -5.89
C GLN A 179 9.01 -23.04 -4.57
N GLY A 180 8.92 -24.09 -3.74
CA GLY A 180 8.43 -23.99 -2.37
C GLY A 180 6.99 -23.49 -2.30
N SER A 181 6.73 -22.57 -1.36
CA SER A 181 5.43 -21.92 -1.20
C SER A 181 5.34 -20.57 -1.92
N ILE A 182 6.39 -20.16 -2.63
CA ILE A 182 6.46 -18.86 -3.32
C ILE A 182 5.28 -18.66 -4.28
N PRO A 183 4.95 -19.58 -5.23
CA PRO A 183 3.87 -19.35 -6.19
C PRO A 183 2.52 -19.07 -5.52
N GLU A 184 2.19 -19.82 -4.46
CA GLU A 184 0.92 -19.70 -3.75
C GLU A 184 0.88 -18.39 -2.94
N SER A 185 1.91 -18.11 -2.15
CA SER A 185 1.99 -16.91 -1.30
C SER A 185 2.01 -15.64 -2.15
N LEU A 186 2.79 -15.61 -3.23
CA LEU A 186 2.85 -14.47 -4.13
C LEU A 186 1.53 -14.27 -4.88
N LYS A 187 0.82 -15.35 -5.26
CA LYS A 187 -0.48 -15.22 -5.90
C LYS A 187 -1.52 -14.57 -4.98
N GLN A 188 -1.47 -14.87 -3.67
CA GLN A 188 -2.34 -14.24 -2.68
C GLN A 188 -2.07 -12.73 -2.57
N LEU A 189 -0.79 -12.34 -2.52
CA LEU A 189 -0.40 -10.93 -2.48
C LEU A 189 -0.74 -10.19 -3.78
N GLU A 190 -0.49 -10.82 -4.94
CA GLU A 190 -0.85 -10.31 -6.27
C GLU A 190 -2.35 -9.98 -6.35
N THR A 191 -3.20 -10.94 -5.96
CA THR A 191 -4.66 -10.77 -5.98
C THR A 191 -5.10 -9.61 -5.09
N LYS A 192 -4.49 -9.44 -3.91
CA LYS A 192 -4.78 -8.31 -3.01
C LYS A 192 -4.31 -6.98 -3.63
N GLY A 193 -3.15 -6.93 -4.28
CA GLY A 193 -2.64 -5.72 -4.95
C GLY A 193 -3.47 -5.29 -6.17
N GLU A 194 -3.94 -6.25 -6.98
CA GLU A 194 -4.89 -5.99 -8.08
C GLU A 194 -6.20 -5.37 -7.57
N ASN A 195 -6.73 -5.92 -6.47
CA ASN A 195 -7.95 -5.40 -5.85
C ASN A 195 -7.74 -4.01 -5.25
N ASN A 196 -6.60 -3.75 -4.61
CA ASN A 196 -6.29 -2.43 -4.07
C ASN A 196 -6.18 -1.38 -5.17
N THR A 197 -5.55 -1.71 -6.30
CA THR A 197 -5.47 -0.84 -7.48
C THR A 197 -6.85 -0.54 -8.05
N LEU A 198 -7.74 -1.54 -8.11
CA LEU A 198 -9.11 -1.34 -8.55
C LEU A 198 -9.87 -0.34 -7.65
N VAL A 199 -9.76 -0.51 -6.33
CA VAL A 199 -10.41 0.39 -5.37
C VAL A 199 -9.86 1.81 -5.54
N ALA A 200 -8.53 1.96 -5.62
CA ALA A 200 -7.85 3.25 -5.78
C ALA A 200 -8.29 4.04 -7.02
N LEU A 201 -8.55 3.36 -8.13
CA LEU A 201 -8.90 4.02 -9.40
C LEU A 201 -10.41 4.27 -9.56
N THR A 202 -11.25 3.56 -8.83
CA THR A 202 -12.71 3.69 -8.93
C THR A 202 -13.25 4.64 -7.88
N GLN A 203 -14.53 5.03 -8.02
CA GLN A 203 -15.26 5.94 -7.12
C GLN A 203 -15.16 5.63 -5.61
N CYS A 204 -14.70 4.44 -5.23
CA CYS A 204 -14.51 4.06 -3.84
C CYS A 204 -13.27 4.67 -3.20
N SER A 205 -12.35 5.25 -3.97
CA SER A 205 -11.22 6.01 -3.45
C SER A 205 -11.45 7.52 -3.42
N GLN A 206 -12.70 7.99 -3.57
CA GLN A 206 -13.01 9.40 -3.36
C GLN A 206 -12.73 9.81 -1.90
N PRO A 207 -12.25 11.03 -1.63
CA PRO A 207 -11.83 11.44 -0.29
C PRO A 207 -12.89 11.23 0.80
N GLU A 208 -14.18 11.36 0.47
CA GLU A 208 -15.29 11.14 1.42
C GLU A 208 -15.46 9.69 1.84
N SER A 209 -14.81 8.75 1.13
CA SER A 209 -14.81 7.32 1.43
C SER A 209 -13.52 6.86 2.11
N LEU A 210 -12.59 7.77 2.46
CA LEU A 210 -11.29 7.44 3.07
C LEU A 210 -11.18 7.99 4.50
N THR A 211 -10.71 7.15 5.44
CA THR A 211 -10.66 7.44 6.89
C THR A 211 -9.72 8.59 7.27
N ASP A 212 -8.72 8.86 6.46
CA ASP A 212 -7.67 9.85 6.69
C ASP A 212 -7.82 11.13 5.85
N GLY A 213 -8.87 11.19 5.01
CA GLY A 213 -8.97 12.21 3.96
C GLY A 213 -7.78 12.17 2.98
N GLY A 214 -7.11 11.02 2.89
CA GLY A 214 -5.93 10.80 2.06
C GLY A 214 -6.21 10.92 0.57
N LYS A 215 -5.14 11.02 -0.22
CA LYS A 215 -5.24 11.15 -1.69
C LYS A 215 -5.53 9.81 -2.40
N LEU A 216 -5.27 8.67 -1.74
CA LEU A 216 -5.26 7.35 -2.35
C LEU A 216 -5.77 6.29 -1.36
N PHE A 217 -6.63 5.39 -1.82
CA PHE A 217 -6.90 4.15 -1.11
C PHE A 217 -5.60 3.35 -0.95
N SER A 218 -5.34 2.89 0.26
CA SER A 218 -4.25 1.96 0.53
C SER A 218 -4.68 0.91 1.53
N ARG A 219 -4.14 -0.29 1.32
CA ARG A 219 -4.20 -1.36 2.31
C ARG A 219 -2.79 -1.69 2.71
N THR A 220 -2.46 -1.37 3.93
CA THR A 220 -1.12 -1.50 4.48
C THR A 220 -1.06 -2.59 5.54
N VAL A 221 0.15 -3.07 5.78
CA VAL A 221 0.48 -3.98 6.84
C VAL A 221 1.42 -3.31 7.82
N THR A 222 1.23 -3.63 9.10
CA THR A 222 2.12 -3.22 10.18
C THR A 222 2.51 -4.43 11.00
N ARG A 223 3.66 -4.38 11.68
CA ARG A 223 4.07 -5.47 12.56
C ARG A 223 3.17 -5.56 13.78
N HIS A 224 2.59 -6.74 13.99
CA HIS A 224 1.76 -7.02 15.15
C HIS A 224 2.51 -6.84 16.46
N VAL A 225 1.88 -6.12 17.39
CA VAL A 225 2.40 -5.89 18.73
C VAL A 225 1.61 -6.74 19.71
N ASN A 226 2.28 -7.70 20.34
CA ASN A 226 1.65 -8.60 21.30
C ASN A 226 1.26 -7.85 22.60
N PRO A 227 0.49 -8.48 23.52
CA PRO A 227 0.07 -7.85 24.78
C PRO A 227 1.22 -7.34 25.67
N ASN A 228 2.43 -7.85 25.49
CA ASN A 228 3.63 -7.39 26.20
C ASN A 228 4.30 -6.17 25.54
N LYS A 229 3.63 -5.54 24.56
CA LYS A 229 4.13 -4.40 23.77
C LYS A 229 5.37 -4.72 22.94
N GLN A 230 5.56 -5.99 22.58
CA GLN A 230 6.66 -6.43 21.74
C GLN A 230 6.15 -6.77 20.36
N LYS A 231 6.86 -6.31 19.32
CA LYS A 231 6.59 -6.77 17.97
C LYS A 231 6.88 -8.27 17.87
N VAL A 232 5.99 -9.03 17.26
CA VAL A 232 6.18 -10.48 17.10
C VAL A 232 7.38 -10.73 16.19
N LEU A 233 8.30 -11.57 16.66
CA LEU A 233 9.49 -11.98 15.93
C LEU A 233 9.92 -13.36 16.39
N TYR A 234 10.07 -14.27 15.42
CA TYR A 234 10.77 -15.54 15.59
C TYR A 234 11.93 -15.56 14.61
N TYR A 235 13.10 -15.97 15.08
CA TYR A 235 14.32 -16.02 14.29
C TYR A 235 15.02 -17.35 14.50
N THR A 236 15.36 -18.01 13.40
CA THR A 236 16.13 -19.24 13.40
C THR A 236 17.23 -19.16 12.35
N ASN A 237 18.47 -19.46 12.74
CA ASN A 237 19.60 -19.60 11.83
C ASN A 237 19.88 -21.08 11.60
N PHE A 238 19.84 -21.51 10.35
CA PHE A 238 20.23 -22.85 9.91
C PHE A 238 21.60 -22.76 9.22
N PRO A 239 22.72 -22.86 9.96
CA PRO A 239 24.05 -22.55 9.42
C PRO A 239 24.64 -23.62 8.50
N THR A 240 24.00 -24.78 8.39
CA THR A 240 24.42 -25.90 7.53
C THR A 240 23.84 -25.77 6.14
N THR A 241 24.49 -26.30 5.10
CA THR A 241 23.99 -26.21 3.72
C THR A 241 22.62 -26.90 3.52
N PRO A 242 21.63 -26.23 2.91
CA PRO A 242 21.67 -24.81 2.51
C PRO A 242 21.58 -23.89 3.74
N HIS A 243 22.46 -22.87 3.79
CA HIS A 243 22.46 -21.91 4.90
C HIS A 243 21.23 -21.02 4.79
N ILE A 244 20.27 -21.18 5.71
CA ILE A 244 19.02 -20.42 5.71
C ILE A 244 18.89 -19.56 6.97
N ILE A 245 18.45 -18.32 6.77
CA ILE A 245 17.96 -17.44 7.82
C ILE A 245 16.45 -17.40 7.73
N ARG A 246 15.77 -17.95 8.73
CA ARG A 246 14.31 -17.91 8.85
C ARG A 246 13.89 -16.79 9.77
N ILE A 247 13.02 -15.93 9.27
CA ILE A 247 12.40 -14.83 10.02
C ILE A 247 10.90 -14.98 9.92
N GLU A 248 10.23 -15.07 11.08
CA GLU A 248 8.78 -15.15 11.16
C GLU A 248 8.24 -13.94 11.92
N THR A 249 7.18 -13.34 11.39
CA THR A 249 6.51 -12.20 12.01
C THR A 249 5.02 -12.23 11.71
N VAL A 250 4.24 -11.56 12.53
CA VAL A 250 2.80 -11.39 12.29
C VAL A 250 2.59 -9.98 11.77
N LEU A 251 1.89 -9.87 10.66
CA LEU A 251 1.55 -8.60 10.04
C LEU A 251 0.05 -8.36 10.17
N ASP A 252 -0.31 -7.23 10.76
CA ASP A 252 -1.69 -6.76 10.88
C ASP A 252 -2.04 -5.93 9.66
N MET A 253 -3.04 -6.38 8.91
CA MET A 253 -3.54 -5.69 7.73
C MET A 253 -4.61 -4.66 8.11
N GLN A 254 -4.50 -3.46 7.56
CA GLN A 254 -5.46 -2.37 7.72
C GLN A 254 -5.64 -1.67 6.37
N ASP A 255 -6.84 -1.19 6.10
CA ASP A 255 -7.10 -0.30 4.97
C ASP A 255 -7.72 1.00 5.44
N ASN A 256 -7.62 2.03 4.59
CA ASN A 256 -8.19 3.35 4.86
C ASN A 256 -9.57 3.54 4.22
N LEU A 257 -10.26 2.48 3.80
CA LEU A 257 -11.59 2.60 3.19
C LEU A 257 -12.66 2.66 4.29
N GLU A 258 -13.56 3.64 4.23
CA GLU A 258 -14.73 3.75 5.11
C GLU A 258 -15.96 4.12 4.27
N PRO A 259 -16.56 3.13 3.58
CA PRO A 259 -17.64 3.42 2.66
C PRO A 259 -18.93 3.69 3.42
N ALA A 260 -19.74 4.63 2.91
CA ALA A 260 -21.05 4.91 3.49
C ALA A 260 -21.95 3.65 3.50
N PRO A 261 -22.73 3.40 4.57
CA PRO A 261 -23.66 2.28 4.63
C PRO A 261 -24.66 2.30 3.47
N GLY A 262 -24.84 1.15 2.82
CA GLY A 262 -25.70 0.96 1.65
C GLY A 262 -25.08 1.41 0.32
N SER A 263 -23.86 1.94 0.31
CA SER A 263 -23.18 2.36 -0.92
C SER A 263 -22.73 1.18 -1.79
N ALA A 264 -22.49 1.43 -3.08
CA ALA A 264 -21.86 0.44 -3.96
C ALA A 264 -20.46 0.03 -3.46
N CYS A 265 -19.75 0.95 -2.81
CA CYS A 265 -18.43 0.71 -2.26
C CYS A 265 -18.44 -0.18 -1.03
N GLN A 266 -19.52 -0.21 -0.23
CA GLN A 266 -19.65 -1.15 0.87
C GLN A 266 -19.62 -2.61 0.39
N LYS A 267 -20.21 -2.92 -0.78
CA LYS A 267 -20.17 -4.29 -1.32
C LYS A 267 -18.78 -4.70 -1.77
N LEU A 268 -18.07 -3.78 -2.43
CA LEU A 268 -16.68 -3.99 -2.82
C LEU A 268 -15.84 -4.23 -1.56
N ASP A 269 -16.02 -3.40 -0.56
CA ASP A 269 -15.35 -3.46 0.72
C ASP A 269 -15.58 -4.77 1.49
N GLU A 270 -16.81 -5.27 1.54
CA GLU A 270 -17.14 -6.60 2.08
C GLU A 270 -16.42 -7.74 1.34
N GLN A 271 -16.24 -7.60 0.02
CA GLN A 271 -15.52 -8.58 -0.80
C GLN A 271 -14.01 -8.53 -0.61
N LEU A 272 -13.46 -7.43 -0.08
CA LEU A 272 -12.04 -7.30 0.19
C LEU A 272 -11.60 -8.05 1.46
N GLU A 273 -12.48 -8.85 2.09
CA GLU A 273 -12.22 -9.63 3.31
C GLU A 273 -11.73 -8.75 4.46
N LYS A 274 -12.52 -7.73 4.81
CA LYS A 274 -12.17 -6.60 5.68
C LYS A 274 -11.93 -6.89 7.17
N GLY A 275 -11.65 -8.13 7.55
CA GLY A 275 -11.12 -8.39 8.88
C GLY A 275 -9.77 -7.71 9.05
N SER A 276 -9.44 -7.23 10.25
CA SER A 276 -8.05 -7.01 10.65
C SER A 276 -7.34 -8.38 10.59
N GLU A 277 -6.93 -8.78 9.39
CA GLU A 277 -6.34 -10.08 9.13
C GLU A 277 -4.88 -10.02 9.53
N SER A 278 -4.65 -10.32 10.79
CA SER A 278 -3.33 -10.66 11.26
C SER A 278 -2.91 -11.96 10.56
N ARG A 279 -1.88 -11.89 9.71
CA ARG A 279 -1.34 -13.04 8.98
C ARG A 279 0.06 -13.34 9.48
N HIS A 280 0.36 -14.61 9.66
CA HIS A 280 1.70 -15.06 10.03
C HIS A 280 2.53 -15.25 8.76
N PHE A 281 3.61 -14.48 8.64
CA PHE A 281 4.57 -14.57 7.54
C PHE A 281 5.81 -15.30 8.02
N VAL A 282 6.25 -16.26 7.21
CA VAL A 282 7.54 -16.94 7.33
C VAL A 282 8.34 -16.58 6.09
N PHE A 283 9.51 -15.98 6.29
CA PHE A 283 10.45 -15.66 5.24
C PHE A 283 11.73 -16.46 5.45
N ASP A 284 12.13 -17.21 4.42
CA ASP A 284 13.40 -17.90 4.41
C ASP A 284 14.33 -17.19 3.43
N PHE A 285 15.51 -16.82 3.93
CA PHE A 285 16.54 -16.15 3.16
C PHE A 285 17.79 -17.01 3.04
N GLU A 286 18.38 -17.00 1.86
CA GLU A 286 19.75 -17.42 1.64
C GLU A 286 20.65 -16.17 1.71
N PRO A 287 21.57 -16.10 2.69
CA PRO A 287 22.60 -15.08 2.69
C PRO A 287 23.60 -15.35 1.56
N PRO A 288 24.19 -14.31 0.98
CA PRO A 288 25.21 -14.47 -0.04
C PRO A 288 26.46 -15.19 0.50
N ALA A 289 27.17 -15.89 -0.38
CA ALA A 289 28.45 -16.51 -0.04
C ALA A 289 29.57 -15.49 0.23
N GLU A 290 29.45 -14.29 -0.35
CA GLU A 290 30.34 -13.12 -0.17
C GLU A 290 29.50 -11.89 0.24
N GLU A 291 30.03 -10.68 0.18
CA GLU A 291 29.24 -9.46 0.43
C GLU A 291 28.11 -9.29 -0.60
N GLY A 292 26.90 -8.94 -0.15
CA GLY A 292 25.77 -8.71 -1.05
C GLY A 292 24.38 -8.79 -0.40
N PRO A 293 23.32 -8.49 -1.18
CA PRO A 293 21.96 -8.66 -0.70
C PRO A 293 21.67 -10.14 -0.46
N MET A 294 20.90 -10.45 0.59
CA MET A 294 20.28 -11.77 0.70
C MET A 294 19.30 -12.02 -0.44
N LYS A 295 18.91 -13.27 -0.65
CA LYS A 295 17.81 -13.64 -1.53
C LYS A 295 16.76 -14.45 -0.77
N LEU A 296 15.50 -14.22 -1.08
CA LEU A 296 14.37 -14.97 -0.58
C LEU A 296 14.32 -16.33 -1.30
N VAL A 297 14.34 -17.41 -0.52
CA VAL A 297 14.21 -18.79 -1.03
C VAL A 297 12.83 -19.37 -0.76
N ASP A 298 12.09 -18.85 0.22
CA ASP A 298 10.70 -19.22 0.44
C ASP A 298 9.94 -18.12 1.18
N ILE A 299 8.63 -18.05 0.92
CA ILE A 299 7.68 -17.22 1.66
C ILE A 299 6.41 -18.00 1.90
N VAL A 300 5.97 -18.03 3.15
CA VAL A 300 4.72 -18.67 3.55
C VAL A 300 3.83 -17.67 4.28
N THR A 301 2.62 -17.47 3.76
CA THR A 301 1.56 -16.72 4.45
C THR A 301 0.58 -17.70 5.08
N LYS A 302 0.41 -17.64 6.40
CA LYS A 302 -0.46 -18.53 7.17
C LYS A 302 -1.56 -17.75 7.89
N ASN A 303 -2.73 -18.39 8.01
CA ASN A 303 -3.77 -17.93 8.92
C ASN A 303 -3.32 -18.09 10.38
N LEU A 304 -3.70 -17.13 11.23
CA LEU A 304 -3.67 -17.31 12.67
C LEU A 304 -4.96 -18.05 13.06
N TYR A 305 -4.82 -19.23 13.66
CA TYR A 305 -5.93 -20.04 14.16
C TYR A 305 -6.28 -19.66 15.60
#